data_AF-A0A955KNK1-F1
#
_entry.id   AF-A0A955KNK1-F1
#
_cell.length_a   1.000
_cell.length_b   1.000
_cell.length_c   1.000
_cell.angle_alpha   90.00
_cell.angle_beta   90.00
_cell.angle_gamma   90.00
#
_symmetry.space_group_name_H-M   'P 1'
#
loop_
_entity.id
_entity.type
_entity.pdbx_description
1 polymer ?
#
loop_
_entity_poly.entity_id
_entity_poly.type
_entity_poly.pdbx_seq_one_letter_code
_entity_poly.pdbx_strand_id
1 'polypeptide(L)'
;MGAHEAKYNCDSCGLCCEKMIVEVEHIDVVREPKLLPVVTELDASNCRDSEWQRVYSLACAKPCPMLQRFAGMTACEIYPTRPNVCVYFEPGGYQCQALRRDHGLPYLADVDGRRPTHAEVAAMAGECEGGAA
;
A
#
# COMPACT_ATOMS: atom_id res chain seq x y z
N MET A 1 4.21 -23.91 11.51
CA MET A 1 4.19 -22.50 11.07
C MET A 1 4.21 -22.52 9.55
N GLY A 2 3.04 -22.50 8.90
CA GLY A 2 2.97 -22.46 7.45
C GLY A 2 3.27 -21.04 7.00
N ALA A 3 4.38 -20.83 6.30
CA ALA A 3 4.56 -19.60 5.54
C ALA A 3 3.40 -19.57 4.53
N HIS A 4 2.49 -18.61 4.70
CA HIS A 4 1.49 -18.34 3.68
C HIS A 4 2.28 -17.79 2.49
N GLU A 5 2.60 -18.66 1.54
CA GLU A 5 3.39 -18.30 0.37
C GLU A 5 2.59 -17.24 -0.40
N ALA A 6 3.14 -16.04 -0.51
CA ALA A 6 2.46 -14.94 -1.17
C ALA A 6 2.26 -15.31 -2.64
N LYS A 7 1.00 -15.48 -3.05
CA LYS A 7 0.64 -15.89 -4.42
C LYS A 7 1.16 -14.90 -5.47
N TYR A 8 1.35 -13.64 -5.11
CA TYR A 8 1.83 -12.58 -5.99
C TYR A 8 3.02 -11.85 -5.37
N ASN A 9 3.99 -11.49 -6.22
CA ASN A 9 5.11 -10.64 -5.83
C ASN A 9 4.90 -9.23 -6.36
N CYS A 10 5.09 -8.22 -5.49
CA CYS A 10 4.94 -6.83 -5.89
C CYS A 10 6.03 -6.44 -6.92
N ASP A 11 5.61 -5.93 -8.08
CA ASP A 11 6.49 -5.53 -9.20
C ASP A 11 7.04 -4.11 -9.09
N SER A 12 6.93 -3.49 -7.91
CA SER A 12 7.42 -2.14 -7.62
C SER A 12 6.85 -1.03 -8.51
N CYS A 13 5.69 -1.23 -9.17
CA CYS A 13 5.11 -0.26 -10.11
C CYS A 13 4.77 1.14 -9.54
N GLY A 14 4.73 1.29 -8.21
CA GLY A 14 4.50 2.57 -7.55
C GLY A 14 3.05 3.10 -7.63
N LEU A 15 2.11 2.35 -8.21
CA LEU A 15 0.74 2.84 -8.41
C LEU A 15 0.00 3.12 -7.09
N CYS A 16 0.19 2.25 -6.08
CA CYS A 16 -0.34 2.50 -4.74
C CYS A 16 0.25 3.79 -4.12
N CYS A 17 1.55 4.03 -4.31
CA CYS A 17 2.21 5.25 -3.85
C CYS A 17 1.68 6.52 -4.55
N GLU A 18 1.17 6.42 -5.78
CA GLU A 18 0.60 7.56 -6.50
C GLU A 18 -0.87 7.85 -6.13
N LYS A 19 -1.67 6.80 -5.90
CA LYS A 19 -3.14 6.93 -5.84
C LYS A 19 -3.72 6.80 -4.44
N MET A 20 -3.05 6.07 -3.54
CA MET A 20 -3.56 5.78 -2.21
C MET A 20 -3.02 6.77 -1.18
N ILE A 21 -3.79 6.96 -0.11
CA ILE A 21 -3.31 7.62 1.10
C ILE A 21 -2.54 6.58 1.92
N VAL A 22 -1.40 6.96 2.50
CA VAL A 22 -0.59 6.08 3.34
C VAL A 22 -0.64 6.61 4.77
N GLU A 23 -1.09 5.78 5.71
CA GLU A 23 -0.98 6.06 7.13
C GLU A 23 0.37 5.51 7.62
N VAL A 24 1.12 6.26 8.43
CA VAL A 24 2.45 5.83 8.86
C VAL A 24 2.59 5.94 10.37
N GLU A 25 3.21 4.96 10.99
CA GLU A 25 3.42 4.99 12.43
C GLU A 25 4.72 5.72 12.78
N HIS A 26 4.88 6.14 14.03
CA HIS A 26 6.15 6.70 14.51
C HIS A 26 7.34 5.78 14.20
N ILE A 27 7.16 4.46 14.31
CA ILE A 27 8.22 3.50 13.99
C ILE A 27 8.60 3.52 12.50
N ASP A 28 7.67 3.82 11.60
CA ASP A 28 7.93 3.94 10.17
C ASP A 28 8.77 5.19 9.88
N VAL A 29 8.52 6.29 10.60
CA VAL A 29 9.32 7.52 10.52
C VAL A 29 10.73 7.32 11.07
N VAL A 30 10.90 6.51 12.13
CA VAL A 30 12.22 6.12 12.64
C VAL A 30 12.98 5.25 11.63
N ARG A 31 12.29 4.32 10.95
CA ARG A 31 12.88 3.45 9.92
C ARG A 31 13.21 4.20 8.63
N GLU A 32 12.37 5.15 8.24
CA GLU A 32 12.51 5.98 7.04
C GLU A 32 12.40 7.48 7.39
N PRO A 33 13.51 8.11 7.82
CA PRO A 33 13.53 9.52 8.19
C PRO A 33 13.13 10.47 7.06
N LYS A 34 13.13 10.03 5.78
CA LYS A 34 12.63 10.83 4.66
C LYS A 34 11.13 11.10 4.73
N LEU A 35 10.38 10.41 5.60
CA LEU A 35 8.96 10.68 5.83
C LEU A 35 8.72 11.93 6.70
N LEU A 36 9.68 12.29 7.57
CA LEU A 36 9.59 13.44 8.49
C LEU A 36 9.05 14.76 7.87
N PRO A 37 9.52 15.23 6.69
CA PRO A 37 9.09 16.51 6.14
C PRO A 37 7.64 16.53 5.62
N VAL A 38 6.99 15.38 5.46
CA VAL A 38 5.66 15.29 4.84
C VAL A 38 4.59 14.66 5.72
N VAL A 39 4.99 14.03 6.82
CA VAL A 39 4.05 13.48 7.78
C VAL A 39 3.47 14.61 8.62
N THR A 40 2.15 14.61 8.77
CA THR A 40 1.48 15.52 9.70
C THR A 40 1.09 14.73 10.94
N GLU A 41 1.48 15.25 12.10
CA GLU A 41 0.97 14.75 13.37
C GLU A 41 -0.53 15.07 13.43
N LEU A 42 -1.36 14.04 13.54
CA LEU A 42 -2.78 14.25 13.80
C LEU A 42 -2.91 14.61 15.28
N ASP A 43 -3.25 15.86 15.56
CA ASP A 43 -3.46 16.34 16.92
C ASP A 43 -4.52 15.47 17.62
N ALA A 44 -4.10 14.88 18.74
CA ALA A 44 -4.84 13.85 19.49
C ALA A 44 -6.03 14.40 20.29
N SER A 45 -6.47 15.62 19.98
CA SER A 45 -7.50 16.34 20.74
C SER A 45 -8.93 15.96 20.35
N ASN A 46 -9.15 15.37 19.17
CA ASN A 46 -10.49 14.99 18.71
C ASN A 46 -10.52 13.54 18.19
N CYS A 47 -11.12 12.67 19.01
CA CYS A 47 -11.70 11.38 18.62
C CYS A 47 -10.71 10.27 18.28
N ARG A 48 -10.21 9.53 19.28
CA ARG A 48 -9.72 8.14 19.17
C ARG A 48 -9.38 7.53 20.55
N ASP A 49 -9.95 6.37 20.87
CA ASP A 49 -10.02 5.75 22.22
C ASP A 49 -8.77 4.96 22.69
N SER A 50 -7.63 5.04 21.99
CA SER A 50 -6.39 4.39 22.47
C SER A 50 -5.12 5.18 22.16
N GLU A 51 -4.14 5.13 23.08
CA GLU A 51 -2.84 5.83 22.97
C GLU A 51 -2.03 5.44 21.71
N TRP A 52 -2.33 4.31 21.09
CA TRP A 52 -1.73 3.85 19.83
C TRP A 52 -2.21 4.63 18.59
N GLN A 53 -3.28 5.41 18.71
CA GLN A 53 -3.93 6.09 17.58
C GLN A 53 -3.39 7.50 17.29
N ARG A 54 -2.31 7.93 17.96
CA ARG A 54 -1.56 9.15 17.64
C ARG A 54 -0.67 8.95 16.40
N VAL A 55 -1.29 8.56 15.29
CA VAL A 55 -0.63 8.04 14.09
C VAL A 55 -0.35 9.18 13.13
N TYR A 56 0.91 9.30 12.70
CA TYR A 56 1.29 10.21 11.63
C TYR A 56 0.54 9.82 10.36
N SER A 57 -0.18 10.76 9.74
CA SER A 57 -0.78 10.47 8.43
C SER A 57 0.03 11.13 7.34
N LEU A 58 0.38 10.36 6.30
CA LEU A 58 0.81 10.92 5.03
C LEU A 58 -0.45 11.30 4.23
N ALA A 59 -1.29 12.13 4.84
CA ALA A 59 -2.59 12.52 4.29
C ALA A 59 -2.46 13.52 3.12
N CYS A 60 -1.33 14.25 3.06
CA CYS A 60 -1.21 15.42 2.20
C CYS A 60 -0.24 15.25 1.03
N ALA A 61 0.70 14.30 1.06
CA ALA A 61 1.61 14.08 -0.04
C ALA A 61 1.01 13.09 -1.04
N LYS A 62 0.26 13.61 -2.01
CA LYS A 62 -0.11 12.88 -3.24
C LYS A 62 0.70 13.47 -4.40
N PRO A 63 1.63 12.70 -5.01
CA PRO A 63 2.00 11.32 -4.68
C PRO A 63 2.82 11.20 -3.39
N CYS A 64 2.89 9.97 -2.84
CA CYS A 64 3.77 9.64 -1.73
C CYS A 64 5.20 10.08 -2.04
N PRO A 65 5.95 10.69 -1.10
CA PRO A 65 7.31 11.16 -1.33
C PRO A 65 8.29 10.03 -1.69
N MET A 66 7.91 8.79 -1.41
CA MET A 66 8.70 7.58 -1.70
C MET A 66 8.48 7.07 -3.12
N LEU A 67 7.58 7.71 -3.89
CA LEU A 67 7.43 7.48 -5.32
C LEU A 67 8.60 8.13 -6.06
N GLN A 68 9.49 7.30 -6.59
CA GLN A 68 10.51 7.76 -7.53
C GLN A 68 9.96 7.76 -8.95
N ARG A 69 10.26 8.84 -9.67
CA ARG A 69 9.97 8.99 -11.09
C ARG A 69 11.30 9.17 -11.81
N PHE A 70 11.83 8.10 -12.39
CA PHE A 70 13.09 8.13 -13.13
C PHE A 70 12.86 7.74 -14.59
N ALA A 71 13.22 8.62 -15.52
CA ALA A 71 13.15 8.36 -16.97
C ALA A 71 11.78 7.81 -17.46
N GLY A 72 10.68 8.27 -16.87
CA GLY A 72 9.32 7.81 -17.20
C GLY A 72 8.86 6.53 -16.46
N MET A 73 9.68 5.95 -15.60
CA MET A 73 9.33 4.83 -14.73
C MET A 73 8.92 5.33 -13.34
N THR A 74 7.80 4.84 -12.83
CA THR A 74 7.36 5.02 -11.44
C THR A 74 7.76 3.81 -10.62
N ALA A 75 8.55 4.01 -9.56
CA ALA A 75 8.96 2.93 -8.66
C ALA A 75 8.86 3.31 -7.19
N CYS A 76 8.51 2.34 -6.35
CA CYS A 76 8.57 2.47 -4.89
C CYS A 76 9.95 2.01 -4.39
N GLU A 77 10.70 2.87 -3.70
CA GLU A 77 12.09 2.56 -3.28
C GLU A 77 12.24 2.09 -1.83
N ILE A 78 11.20 2.22 -1.01
CA ILE A 78 11.26 1.91 0.42
C ILE A 78 11.05 0.43 0.73
N TYR A 79 11.33 -0.50 -0.18
CA TYR A 79 11.05 -1.93 0.08
C TYR A 79 11.68 -2.46 1.39
N PRO A 80 12.92 -2.08 1.76
CA PRO A 80 13.50 -2.46 3.04
C PRO A 80 12.92 -1.68 4.24
N THR A 81 12.42 -0.46 4.02
CA THR A 81 11.95 0.49 5.05
C THR A 81 10.45 0.77 4.92
N ARG A 82 9.71 -0.20 4.39
CA ARG A 82 8.32 -0.02 3.98
C ARG A 82 7.46 0.21 5.23
N PRO A 83 6.57 1.23 5.24
CA PRO A 83 5.66 1.46 6.34
C PRO A 83 4.84 0.21 6.62
N ASN A 84 4.48 0.00 7.89
CA ASN A 84 3.73 -1.19 8.29
C ASN A 84 2.45 -1.36 7.44
N VAL A 85 1.68 -0.30 7.19
CA VAL A 85 0.48 -0.37 6.33
C VAL A 85 0.77 -0.81 4.89
N CYS A 86 1.93 -0.42 4.34
CA CYS A 86 2.35 -0.81 3.00
C CYS A 86 2.80 -2.27 2.96
N VAL A 87 3.25 -2.84 4.08
CA VAL A 87 3.55 -4.28 4.22
C VAL A 87 2.27 -5.10 4.28
N TYR A 88 1.24 -4.60 4.97
CA TYR A 88 -0.08 -5.22 5.01
C TYR A 88 -0.83 -5.14 3.67
N PHE A 89 -0.46 -4.21 2.80
CA PHE A 89 -1.05 -4.11 1.46
C PHE A 89 -0.63 -5.33 0.61
N GLU A 90 -1.57 -6.25 0.43
CA GLU A 90 -1.33 -7.51 -0.28
C GLU A 90 -1.06 -7.27 -1.77
N PRO A 91 0.15 -7.60 -2.27
CA PRO A 91 0.41 -7.56 -3.70
C PRO A 91 -0.55 -8.50 -4.43
N GLY A 92 -1.16 -8.04 -5.52
CA GLY A 92 -2.07 -8.86 -6.32
C GLY A 92 -3.43 -9.17 -5.69
N GLY A 93 -3.69 -8.72 -4.46
CA GLY A 93 -5.02 -8.70 -3.86
C GLY A 93 -5.97 -7.75 -4.61
N TYR A 94 -7.25 -7.74 -4.22
CA TYR A 94 -8.29 -6.99 -4.92
C TYR A 94 -7.94 -5.51 -5.14
N GLN A 95 -7.53 -4.79 -4.08
CA GLN A 95 -7.19 -3.37 -4.18
C GLN A 95 -6.03 -3.10 -5.15
N CYS A 96 -5.02 -3.97 -5.16
CA CYS A 96 -3.89 -3.89 -6.09
C CYS A 96 -4.36 -4.07 -7.54
N GLN A 97 -5.14 -5.12 -7.82
CA GLN A 97 -5.61 -5.43 -9.17
C GLN A 97 -6.64 -4.40 -9.67
N ALA A 98 -7.51 -3.91 -8.78
CA ALA A 98 -8.48 -2.86 -9.09
C ALA A 98 -7.77 -1.55 -9.48
N LEU A 99 -6.78 -1.11 -8.70
CA LEU A 99 -5.97 0.05 -9.07
C LEU A 99 -5.30 -0.11 -10.43
N ARG A 100 -4.70 -1.28 -10.69
CA ARG A 100 -4.04 -1.56 -11.98
C ARG A 100 -5.04 -1.48 -13.13
N ARG A 101 -6.23 -2.06 -12.99
CA ARG A 101 -7.32 -1.96 -13.97
C ARG A 101 -7.70 -0.50 -14.21
N ASP A 102 -7.96 0.25 -13.15
CA ASP A 102 -8.50 1.62 -13.23
C ASP A 102 -7.48 2.60 -13.86
N HIS A 103 -6.19 2.25 -13.81
CA HIS A 103 -5.09 3.04 -14.39
C HIS A 103 -4.44 2.39 -15.62
N GLY A 104 -5.05 1.37 -16.22
CA GLY A 104 -4.61 0.77 -17.48
C GLY A 104 -3.32 -0.05 -17.40
N LEU A 105 -2.89 -0.45 -16.19
CA LEU A 105 -1.80 -1.41 -16.02
C LEU A 105 -2.32 -2.86 -16.20
N PRO A 106 -1.51 -3.76 -16.77
CA PRO A 106 -1.87 -5.17 -16.81
C PRO A 106 -1.97 -5.72 -15.39
N TYR A 107 -2.89 -6.67 -15.16
CA TYR A 107 -2.98 -7.37 -13.89
C TYR A 107 -1.64 -7.98 -13.48
N LEU A 108 -1.38 -7.95 -12.17
CA LEU A 108 -0.16 -8.51 -11.60
C LEU A 108 -0.20 -10.02 -11.77
N ALA A 109 0.88 -10.57 -12.34
CA ALA A 109 1.04 -12.01 -12.49
C ALA A 109 1.38 -12.64 -11.13
N ASP A 110 0.91 -13.85 -10.90
CA ASP A 110 1.32 -14.65 -9.75
C ASP A 110 2.79 -15.09 -9.87
N VAL A 111 3.29 -15.79 -8.84
CA VAL A 111 4.66 -16.32 -8.81
C VAL A 111 4.98 -17.28 -9.96
N ASP A 112 3.96 -17.89 -10.57
CA ASP A 112 4.07 -18.78 -11.72
C ASP A 112 3.98 -18.04 -13.07
N GLY A 113 3.79 -16.71 -13.04
CA GLY A 113 3.69 -15.86 -14.23
C GLY A 113 2.30 -15.82 -14.87
N ARG A 114 1.27 -16.41 -14.26
CA ARG A 114 -0.11 -16.35 -14.74
C ARG A 114 -0.76 -15.05 -14.27
N ARG A 115 -1.37 -14.34 -15.23
CA ARG A 115 -2.20 -13.16 -14.93
C ARG A 115 -3.64 -13.58 -14.63
N PRO A 116 -4.28 -13.04 -13.58
CA PRO A 116 -5.69 -13.28 -13.34
C PRO A 116 -6.54 -12.59 -14.40
N THR A 117 -7.71 -13.17 -14.64
CA THR A 117 -8.77 -12.62 -15.49
C THR A 117 -9.60 -11.60 -14.73
N HIS A 118 -10.36 -10.78 -15.46
CA HIS A 118 -11.29 -9.81 -14.87
C HIS A 118 -12.31 -10.48 -13.92
N ALA A 119 -12.80 -11.68 -14.25
CA ALA A 119 -13.75 -12.42 -13.42
C ALA A 119 -13.13 -12.90 -12.11
N GLU A 120 -11.88 -13.40 -12.16
CA GLU A 120 -11.13 -13.81 -10.97
C GLU A 120 -10.85 -12.61 -10.04
N VAL A 121 -10.49 -11.46 -10.60
CA VAL A 121 -10.31 -10.22 -9.80
C VAL A 121 -11.62 -9.73 -9.20
N ALA A 122 -12.74 -9.86 -9.91
CA ALA A 122 -14.05 -9.51 -9.36
C ALA A 122 -14.46 -10.44 -8.21
N ALA A 123 -14.12 -11.73 -8.28
CA ALA A 123 -14.38 -12.68 -7.20
C ALA A 123 -13.60 -12.32 -5.91
N MET A 124 -12.36 -11.83 -6.04
CA MET A 124 -11.55 -11.35 -4.90
C MET A 124 -12.22 -10.20 -4.13
N ALA A 125 -13.10 -9.41 -4.78
CA ALA A 125 -13.81 -8.31 -4.13
C ALA A 125 -14.79 -8.81 -3.05
N GLY A 126 -15.40 -9.98 -3.27
CA GLY A 126 -16.40 -10.57 -2.39
C GLY A 126 -15.82 -11.17 -1.10
N GLU A 127 -14.50 -11.35 -1.03
CA GLU A 127 -13.82 -11.83 0.17
C GLU A 127 -13.54 -10.67 1.18
N CYS A 128 -13.62 -9.41 0.74
CA CYS A 128 -13.38 -8.23 1.59
C CYS A 128 -14.60 -7.79 2.43
N GLU A 129 -15.80 -8.34 2.21
CA GLU A 129 -17.02 -7.94 2.95
C GLU A 129 -17.19 -8.67 4.31
N GLY A 130 -16.16 -9.38 4.79
CA GLY A 130 -16.23 -10.19 6.02
C GLY A 130 -15.56 -9.62 7.27
N GLY A 131 -15.12 -8.35 7.27
CA GLY A 131 -14.26 -7.78 8.30
C GLY A 131 -14.78 -6.50 8.96
N ALA A 132 -16.02 -6.49 9.45
CA ALA A 132 -16.51 -5.48 10.38
C ALA A 132 -17.52 -6.11 11.34
N ALA A 133 -17.03 -6.53 12.51
CA ALA A 133 -17.84 -6.81 13.70
C ALA A 133 -17.20 -6.06 14.88
#